data_AF-A0A0M2KDT4-F1
#
_entry.id   AF-A0A0M2KDT4-F1
#
_cell.length_a   1.000
_cell.length_b   1.000
_cell.length_c   1.000
_cell.angle_alpha   90.00
_cell.angle_beta   90.00
_cell.angle_gamma   90.00
#
_symmetry.space_group_name_H-M   'P 1'
#
loop_
_entity.id
_entity.type
_entity.pdbx_description
1 polymer ?
#
loop_
_entity_poly.entity_id
_entity_poly.type
_entity_poly.pdbx_seq_one_letter_code
_entity_poly.pdbx_strand_id
1 'polypeptide(L)'
;MCIEEKLWPQVDTVTNGICERFHKTILQDFYQVTFRKKLYEDLESLQTDLDNWLWHYNNERTHQGKMCCGRTPMATLLDGKRVWAEKNLNQM
;
A
#
# COMPACT_ATOMS: atom_id res chain seq x y z
N MET A 1 2.89 1.18 -0.55
CA MET A 1 1.97 1.14 -1.70
C MET A 1 2.09 2.44 -2.51
N CYS A 2 3.22 2.61 -3.20
CA CYS A 2 3.26 3.31 -4.49
C CYS A 2 3.32 2.16 -5.50
N ILE A 3 2.18 1.78 -6.06
CA ILE A 3 2.18 0.77 -7.11
C ILE A 3 2.80 1.48 -8.31
N GLU A 4 4.01 1.09 -8.67
CA GLU A 4 4.71 1.61 -9.84
C GLU A 4 3.75 1.66 -11.02
N GLU A 5 3.67 2.83 -11.66
CA GLU A 5 2.71 3.21 -12.72
C GLU A 5 2.69 2.26 -13.94
N LYS A 6 3.57 1.26 -13.99
CA LYS A 6 3.79 0.38 -15.14
C LYS A 6 2.99 -0.93 -15.12
N LEU A 7 2.28 -1.26 -14.03
CA LEU A 7 1.62 -2.56 -13.87
C LEU A 7 0.10 -2.56 -14.10
N TRP A 8 -0.51 -1.40 -14.39
CA TRP A 8 -1.92 -1.32 -14.74
C TRP A 8 -2.08 -0.52 -16.04
N PRO A 9 -2.68 -1.06 -17.13
CA PRO A 9 -2.58 -0.45 -18.45
C PRO A 9 -3.31 0.90 -18.61
N GLN A 10 -4.06 1.38 -17.62
CA GLN A 10 -4.86 2.62 -17.70
C GLN A 10 -4.94 3.26 -16.32
N VAL A 11 -4.45 4.50 -16.15
CA VAL A 11 -4.67 5.28 -14.93
C VAL A 11 -6.18 5.48 -14.74
N ASP A 12 -6.80 4.60 -13.95
CA ASP A 12 -8.21 4.68 -13.61
C ASP A 12 -8.39 5.54 -12.36
N THR A 13 -9.50 6.26 -12.26
CA THR A 13 -9.90 7.10 -11.10
C THR A 13 -9.82 6.37 -9.74
N VAL A 14 -9.87 5.03 -9.77
CA VAL A 14 -9.76 4.14 -8.62
C VAL A 14 -8.35 4.11 -8.03
N THR A 15 -7.31 4.25 -8.86
CA THR A 15 -5.90 4.27 -8.42
C THR A 15 -5.62 5.50 -7.56
N ASN A 16 -6.18 6.65 -7.93
CA ASN A 16 -6.11 7.89 -7.14
C ASN A 16 -6.83 7.73 -5.80
N GLY A 17 -8.02 7.11 -5.78
CA GLY A 17 -8.77 6.91 -4.54
C GLY A 17 -8.10 5.97 -3.53
N ILE A 18 -7.33 4.98 -4.00
CA ILE A 18 -6.56 4.08 -3.13
C ILE A 18 -5.33 4.81 -2.55
N CYS A 19 -4.60 5.57 -3.39
CA CYS A 19 -3.45 6.36 -2.96
C CYS A 19 -3.85 7.43 -1.93
N GLU A 20 -4.90 8.20 -2.21
CA GLU A 20 -5.43 9.20 -1.29
C GLU A 20 -5.86 8.59 0.05
N ARG A 21 -6.52 7.43 0.02
CA ARG A 21 -6.93 6.72 1.24
C ARG A 21 -5.72 6.24 2.03
N PHE A 22 -4.68 5.75 1.36
CA PHE A 22 -3.42 5.38 2.02
C PHE A 22 -2.76 6.58 2.69
N HIS A 23 -2.64 7.72 2.00
CA HIS A 23 -2.08 8.95 2.58
C HIS A 23 -2.85 9.44 3.81
N LYS A 24 -4.18 9.34 3.81
CA LYS A 24 -4.98 9.64 5.01
C LYS A 24 -4.71 8.62 6.13
N THR A 25 -4.59 7.35 5.78
CA THR A 25 -4.38 6.26 6.75
C THR A 25 -3.00 6.37 7.42
N ILE A 26 -1.91 6.55 6.67
CA ILE A 26 -0.57 6.70 7.25
C ILE A 26 -0.46 7.95 8.12
N LEU A 27 -1.13 9.05 7.74
CA LEU A 27 -1.19 10.25 8.57
C LEU A 27 -1.89 9.98 9.91
N GLN A 28 -3.07 9.35 9.88
CA GLN A 28 -3.92 9.14 11.06
C GLN A 28 -3.41 8.02 11.97
N ASP A 29 -3.03 6.88 11.38
CA ASP A 29 -2.72 5.64 12.11
C ASP A 29 -1.24 5.59 12.53
N PHE A 30 -0.33 6.21 11.76
CA PHE A 30 1.11 6.21 12.07
C PHE A 30 1.57 7.57 12.60
N TYR A 31 1.68 8.60 11.75
CA TYR A 31 2.36 9.85 12.13
C TYR A 31 1.73 10.54 13.34
N GLN A 32 0.40 10.73 13.33
CA GLN A 32 -0.30 11.36 14.44
C GLN A 32 -0.19 10.55 15.75
N VAL A 33 -0.16 9.21 15.66
CA VAL A 33 -0.06 8.35 16.84
C VAL A 33 1.36 8.35 17.38
N THR A 34 2.35 8.20 16.51
CA THR A 34 3.74 8.00 16.92
C THR A 34 4.32 9.29 17.50
N PHE A 35 4.04 10.45 16.88
CA PHE A 35 4.50 11.75 17.42
C PHE A 35 3.77 12.18 18.70
N ARG A 36 2.64 11.55 19.06
CA ARG A 36 2.04 11.72 20.40
C ARG A 36 2.66 10.82 21.47
N LYS A 37 3.29 9.71 21.07
CA LYS A 37 3.78 8.67 21.99
C LYS A 37 5.28 8.69 22.20
N LYS A 38 6.04 9.12 21.20
CA LYS A 38 7.50 9.02 21.16
C LYS A 38 8.08 10.31 20.56
N LEU A 39 9.08 10.86 21.24
CA LEU A 39 9.96 11.87 20.67
C LEU A 39 11.12 11.16 19.99
N TYR A 40 11.41 11.52 18.75
CA TYR A 40 12.48 10.94 17.97
C TYR A 40 13.68 11.89 18.01
N GLU A 41 14.86 11.36 18.33
CA GLU A 41 16.12 12.13 18.38
C GLU A 41 16.78 12.22 16.99
N ASP A 42 16.44 11.28 16.11
CA ASP A 42 17.02 11.14 14.78
C ASP A 42 15.99 10.59 13.78
N LEU A 43 16.31 10.68 12.48
CA LEU A 43 15.42 10.24 11.41
C LEU A 43 15.39 8.71 11.23
N GLU A 44 16.49 8.02 11.56
CA GLU A 44 16.62 6.56 11.38
C GLU A 44 15.68 5.81 12.34
N SER A 45 15.54 6.30 13.56
CA SER A 45 14.60 5.75 14.54
C SER A 45 13.14 5.95 14.13
N LEU A 46 12.80 7.07 13.48
CA LEU A 46 11.47 7.27 12.89
C LEU A 46 11.25 6.36 11.68
N GLN A 47 12.26 6.23 10.81
CA GLN A 47 12.19 5.38 9.63
C GLN A 47 11.99 3.91 10.01
N THR A 48 12.67 3.42 11.04
CA THR A 48 12.53 2.05 11.54
C THR A 48 11.09 1.75 11.99
N ASP A 49 10.49 2.67 12.76
CA ASP A 49 9.11 2.51 13.21
C ASP A 49 8.13 2.58 12.03
N LEU A 50 8.41 3.43 11.04
CA LEU A 50 7.62 3.55 9.81
C LEU A 50 7.68 2.27 8.97
N ASP A 51 8.87 1.69 8.78
CA ASP A 51 9.07 0.47 8.00
C ASP A 51 8.34 -0.71 8.64
N ASN A 52 8.41 -0.84 9.96
CA ASN A 52 7.65 -1.85 10.71
C ASN A 52 6.14 -1.67 10.52
N TRP A 53 5.64 -0.43 10.63
CA TRP A 53 4.24 -0.12 10.42
C TRP A 53 3.78 -0.42 8.98
N LEU A 54 4.61 -0.08 7.99
CA LEU A 54 4.35 -0.36 6.58
C LEU A 54 4.33 -1.87 6.31
N TRP A 55 5.23 -2.62 6.92
CA TRP A 55 5.27 -4.08 6.78
C TRP A 55 3.96 -4.70 7.29
N HIS A 56 3.51 -4.31 8.49
CA HIS A 56 2.23 -4.76 9.05
C HIS A 56 1.06 -4.34 8.15
N TYR A 57 1.02 -3.07 7.70
CA TYR A 57 -0.03 -2.57 6.81
C TYR A 57 -0.11 -3.38 5.52
N ASN A 58 1.03 -3.69 4.89
CA ASN A 58 1.05 -4.37 3.59
C ASN A 58 0.79 -5.88 3.70
N ASN A 59 1.21 -6.53 4.78
CA ASN A 59 1.24 -7.99 4.89
C ASN A 59 0.18 -8.58 5.82
N GLU A 60 -0.31 -7.82 6.81
CA GLU A 60 -1.21 -8.36 7.83
C GLU A 60 -2.59 -7.68 7.81
N ARG A 61 -2.66 -6.39 7.44
CA ARG A 61 -3.93 -5.68 7.39
C ARG A 61 -4.78 -6.15 6.19
N THR A 62 -5.87 -6.84 6.49
CA THR A 62 -6.88 -7.21 5.49
C THR A 62 -7.78 -6.02 5.15
N HIS A 63 -8.05 -5.79 3.87
CA HIS A 63 -9.00 -4.76 3.43
C HIS A 63 -10.25 -5.38 2.81
N GLN A 64 -11.43 -5.00 3.30
CA GLN A 64 -12.72 -5.49 2.80
C GLN A 64 -13.26 -4.72 1.58
N GLY A 65 -12.39 -4.06 0.81
CA GLY A 65 -12.80 -3.35 -0.42
C GLY A 65 -13.04 -4.29 -1.59
N LYS A 66 -13.85 -3.88 -2.58
CA LYS A 66 -14.18 -4.66 -3.79
C LYS A 66 -12.99 -5.30 -4.52
N MET A 67 -11.81 -4.68 -4.46
CA MET A 67 -10.59 -5.17 -5.11
C MET A 67 -9.75 -6.07 -4.21
N CYS A 68 -9.78 -5.81 -2.89
CA CYS A 68 -8.96 -6.54 -1.93
C CYS A 68 -9.68 -7.81 -1.46
N CYS A 69 -11.01 -7.83 -1.37
CA CYS A 69 -11.80 -9.02 -1.00
C CYS A 69 -11.33 -9.70 0.31
N GLY A 70 -10.94 -8.91 1.31
CA GLY A 70 -10.38 -9.42 2.56
C GLY A 70 -8.91 -9.83 2.47
N ARG A 71 -8.26 -9.67 1.32
CA ARG A 71 -6.81 -9.89 1.14
C ARG A 71 -6.02 -8.67 1.64
N THR A 72 -4.74 -8.89 1.86
CA THR A 72 -3.78 -7.85 2.21
C THR A 72 -3.38 -7.05 0.97
N PRO A 73 -2.87 -5.81 1.12
CA PRO A 73 -2.33 -5.04 0.01
C PRO A 73 -1.30 -5.83 -0.81
N MET A 74 -0.39 -6.55 -0.14
CA MET A 74 0.65 -7.33 -0.81
C MET A 74 0.07 -8.50 -1.62
N ALA A 75 -0.89 -9.25 -1.06
CA ALA A 75 -1.55 -10.33 -1.80
C ALA A 75 -2.32 -9.80 -3.03
N THR A 76 -2.95 -8.63 -2.91
CA THR A 76 -3.66 -7.97 -4.01
C THR A 76 -2.68 -7.52 -5.11
N LEU A 77 -1.52 -7.00 -4.74
CA LEU A 77 -0.47 -6.60 -5.68
C LEU A 77 0.07 -7.79 -6.48
N LEU A 78 0.38 -8.91 -5.81
CA LEU A 78 0.92 -10.11 -6.45
C LEU A 78 -0.07 -10.71 -7.46
N ASP A 79 -1.36 -10.75 -7.10
CA ASP A 79 -2.41 -11.20 -8.01
C ASP A 79 -2.55 -10.26 -9.22
N GLY A 80 -2.49 -8.94 -9.00
CA GLY A 80 -2.47 -7.96 -10.09
C GLY A 80 -1.29 -8.14 -11.05
N LYS A 81 -0.08 -8.40 -10.52
CA LYS A 81 1.11 -8.70 -11.32
C LYS A 81 0.93 -9.93 -12.19
N ARG A 82 0.35 -11.01 -11.64
CA ARG A 82 0.06 -12.25 -12.38
C ARG A 82 -0.91 -11.99 -13.53
N VAL A 83 -2.04 -11.31 -13.25
CA VAL A 83 -3.06 -10.97 -14.27
C VAL A 83 -2.47 -10.10 -15.38
N TRP A 84 -1.59 -9.16 -15.04
CA TRP A 84 -0.90 -8.33 -16.04
C TRP A 84 0.01 -9.19 -16.93
N ALA A 85 0.82 -10.08 -16.35
CA ALA A 85 1.71 -10.94 -17.11
C ALA A 85 0.93 -11.85 -18.08
N GLU A 86 -0.17 -12.44 -17.63
CA GLU A 86 -1.07 -13.27 -18.46
C GLU A 86 -1.66 -12.49 -19.65
N LYS A 87 -2.04 -11.22 -19.44
CA LYS A 87 -2.55 -10.36 -20.52
C LYS A 87 -1.49 -9.99 -21.55
N ASN A 88 -0.24 -9.73 -21.12
CA ASN A 88 0.85 -9.38 -22.04
C ASN A 88 1.31 -10.59 -22.86
N LEU A 89 1.28 -11.80 -22.30
CA LEU A 89 1.61 -13.03 -23.03
C LEU A 89 0.58 -13.35 -24.11
N ASN A 90 -0.71 -13.07 -23.88
CA ASN A 90 -1.77 -13.22 -24.87
C ASN A 90 -1.81 -12.10 -25.94
N GLN A 91 -0.94 -11.10 -25.83
CA GLN A 91 -0.79 -10.00 -26.79
C GLN A 91 0.44 -10.13 -27.70
N MET A 92 1.25 -11.17 -27.50
CA MET A 92 2.36 -11.58 -28.38
C MET A 92 1.92 -12.70 -29.32
#